data_AF-A0AAN5KPV8-F1
#
_entry.id   AF-A0AAN5KPV8-F1
#
_cell.length_a   1.000
_cell.length_b   1.000
_cell.length_c   1.000
_cell.angle_alpha   90.00
_cell.angle_beta   90.00
_cell.angle_gamma   90.00
#
_symmetry.space_group_name_H-M   'P 1'
#
loop_
_entity.id
_entity.type
_entity.pdbx_description
1 polymer ?
#
loop_
_entity_poly.entity_id
_entity_poly.type
_entity_poly.pdbx_seq_one_letter_code
_entity_poly.pdbx_strand_id
1 'polypeptide(L)'
;MFVKSPRIDLNRHSKIWINPEGEIPKKIVERLKWQKETRPGDAITLFVNRACGDKSSSALESLRACGIKIKIIELCLEKNEKQDDPFVIACFNKALDIAKKEKNLADRVRASVRATNVLRLMKLVQHEGLYSDNDILFLKFDIASLPTPYLFGQYEGEVNDVHLFGVAINDPLTTDYFYARLVEKMKRPWEEEITSDEFEPPCGLYLVPGEIISKIQFGHLKFAEIKDCIITGSDQSHHDITRAKKLLNSEEDSLLNEAKSAVASQEKQYRV
;
A
#
# COMPACT_ATOMS: atom_id res chain seq x y z
N MET A 1 15.54 -24.19 17.04
CA MET A 1 15.51 -23.18 15.96
C MET A 1 15.64 -21.82 16.61
N PHE A 2 16.70 -21.06 16.30
CA PHE A 2 16.79 -19.67 16.72
C PHE A 2 15.78 -18.86 15.89
N VAL A 3 14.65 -18.48 16.49
CA VAL A 3 13.73 -17.53 15.87
C VAL A 3 14.50 -16.23 15.73
N LYS A 4 14.86 -15.85 14.50
CA LYS A 4 15.44 -14.53 14.25
C LYS A 4 14.43 -13.50 14.75
N SER A 5 14.89 -12.51 15.51
CA SER A 5 14.02 -11.42 15.95
C SER A 5 13.25 -10.86 14.75
N PRO A 6 11.94 -10.57 14.91
CA PRO A 6 11.12 -10.09 13.82
C PRO A 6 11.68 -8.77 13.28
N ARG A 7 11.75 -8.65 11.95
CA ARG A 7 12.30 -7.49 11.26
C ARG A 7 11.51 -7.15 10.01
N ILE A 8 11.28 -5.86 9.78
CA ILE A 8 10.74 -5.34 8.52
C ILE A 8 11.89 -5.10 7.56
N ASP A 9 11.83 -5.69 6.36
CA ASP A 9 12.78 -5.43 5.26
C ASP A 9 12.42 -4.11 4.57
N LEU A 10 13.37 -3.17 4.56
CA LEU A 10 13.19 -1.84 3.97
C LEU A 10 13.59 -1.76 2.50
N ASN A 11 14.06 -2.86 1.90
CA ASN A 11 14.40 -2.93 0.47
C ASN A 11 13.33 -3.68 -0.33
N ARG A 12 12.22 -4.06 0.29
CA ARG A 12 11.10 -4.76 -0.34
C ARG A 12 9.84 -3.93 -0.19
N HIS A 13 9.25 -3.55 -1.30
CA HIS A 13 8.10 -2.65 -1.33
C HIS A 13 6.95 -3.22 -2.13
N SER A 14 5.75 -3.01 -1.61
CA SER A 14 4.51 -3.25 -2.34
C SER A 14 3.76 -1.93 -2.53
N LYS A 15 3.21 -1.76 -3.73
CA LYS A 15 2.39 -0.61 -4.14
C LYS A 15 1.12 -1.15 -4.78
N ILE A 16 0.00 -0.45 -4.63
CA ILE A 16 -1.29 -0.86 -5.17
C ILE A 16 -1.85 0.27 -6.03
N TRP A 17 -2.36 -0.07 -7.22
CA TRP A 17 -3.15 0.84 -8.03
C TRP A 17 -4.38 0.12 -8.58
N ILE A 18 -5.56 0.52 -8.10
CA ILE A 18 -6.85 -0.03 -8.55
C ILE A 18 -7.61 1.08 -9.26
N ASN A 19 -7.81 0.92 -10.57
CA ASN A 19 -8.66 1.81 -11.34
C ASN A 19 -9.60 0.99 -12.22
N PRO A 20 -10.93 1.05 -12.01
CA PRO A 20 -11.89 0.32 -12.84
C PRO A 20 -11.89 0.77 -14.30
N GLU A 21 -11.46 2.00 -14.59
CA GLU A 21 -11.29 2.48 -15.96
C GLU A 21 -9.99 1.99 -16.62
N GLY A 22 -9.07 1.42 -15.83
CA GLY A 22 -7.84 0.81 -16.31
C GLY A 22 -6.67 1.78 -16.57
N GLU A 23 -6.82 3.05 -16.27
CA GLU A 23 -5.75 4.04 -16.46
C GLU A 23 -4.79 4.06 -15.26
N ILE A 24 -3.50 4.11 -15.56
CA ILE A 24 -2.43 4.39 -14.59
C ILE A 24 -1.88 5.80 -14.90
N PRO A 25 -2.04 6.78 -13.99
CA PRO A 25 -1.56 8.13 -14.24
C PRO A 25 -0.05 8.17 -14.44
N LYS A 26 0.40 9.03 -15.37
CA LYS A 26 1.83 9.22 -15.68
C LYS A 26 2.66 9.53 -14.43
N LYS A 27 2.13 10.33 -13.51
CA LYS A 27 2.78 10.62 -12.23
C LYS A 27 3.15 9.37 -11.43
N ILE A 28 2.22 8.42 -11.33
CA ILE A 28 2.46 7.17 -10.60
C ILE A 28 3.59 6.37 -11.28
N VAL A 29 3.58 6.32 -12.61
CA VAL A 29 4.63 5.66 -13.39
C VAL A 29 6.00 6.31 -13.11
N GLU A 30 6.09 7.63 -13.21
CA GLU A 30 7.35 8.35 -13.05
C GLU A 30 7.89 8.32 -11.61
N ARG A 31 7.01 8.34 -10.60
CA ARG A 31 7.40 8.15 -9.19
C ARG A 31 8.01 6.79 -8.94
N LEU A 32 7.40 5.72 -9.48
CA LEU A 32 7.91 4.37 -9.31
C LEU A 32 9.25 4.17 -10.02
N LYS A 33 9.40 4.70 -11.23
CA LYS A 33 10.70 4.71 -11.94
C LYS A 33 11.76 5.44 -11.14
N TRP A 34 11.47 6.65 -10.68
CA TRP A 34 12.39 7.45 -9.88
C TRP A 34 12.80 6.74 -8.58
N GLN A 35 11.85 6.08 -7.90
CA GLN A 35 12.18 5.34 -6.68
C GLN A 35 13.14 4.18 -7.00
N LYS A 36 12.90 3.47 -8.11
CA LYS A 36 13.78 2.39 -8.57
C LYS A 36 15.16 2.90 -9.01
N GLU A 37 15.25 4.07 -9.62
CA GLU A 37 16.51 4.73 -9.98
C GLU A 37 17.30 5.18 -8.73
N THR A 38 16.60 5.76 -7.76
CA THR A 38 17.18 6.23 -6.50
C THR A 38 17.66 5.07 -5.63
N ARG A 39 16.93 3.95 -5.68
CA ARG A 39 17.14 2.74 -4.86
C ARG A 39 17.19 1.50 -5.76
N PRO A 40 18.27 1.31 -6.55
CA PRO A 40 18.34 0.25 -7.56
C PRO A 40 18.30 -1.16 -6.96
N GLY A 41 18.74 -1.32 -5.71
CA GLY A 41 18.71 -2.60 -4.98
C GLY A 41 17.31 -3.02 -4.52
N ASP A 42 16.33 -2.12 -4.50
CA ASP A 42 15.00 -2.43 -3.99
C ASP A 42 14.23 -3.39 -4.89
N ALA A 43 13.52 -4.34 -4.29
CA ALA A 43 12.47 -5.09 -4.93
C ALA A 43 11.14 -4.34 -4.79
N ILE A 44 10.64 -3.77 -5.90
CA ILE A 44 9.36 -3.06 -5.93
C ILE A 44 8.35 -3.91 -6.69
N THR A 45 7.20 -4.16 -6.07
CA THR A 45 6.05 -4.81 -6.70
C THR A 45 4.86 -3.86 -6.79
N LEU A 46 4.33 -3.67 -7.99
CA LEU A 46 3.06 -2.96 -8.22
C LEU A 46 1.95 -3.97 -8.48
N PHE A 47 0.93 -3.93 -7.63
CA PHE A 47 -0.32 -4.65 -7.81
C PHE A 47 -1.32 -3.78 -8.57
N VAL A 48 -1.89 -4.32 -9.64
CA VAL A 48 -2.92 -3.63 -10.44
C VAL A 48 -4.11 -4.55 -10.72
N ASN A 49 -5.31 -3.98 -10.87
CA ASN A 49 -6.48 -4.75 -11.30
C ASN A 49 -6.40 -5.07 -12.81
N ARG A 50 -7.18 -6.06 -13.26
CA ARG A 50 -7.15 -6.56 -14.66
C ARG A 50 -7.40 -5.45 -15.67
N ALA A 51 -8.32 -4.52 -15.39
CA ALA A 51 -8.57 -3.37 -16.27
C ALA A 51 -7.32 -2.52 -16.51
N CYS A 52 -6.48 -2.33 -15.50
CA CYS A 52 -5.18 -1.66 -15.64
C CYS A 52 -4.18 -2.50 -16.43
N GLY A 53 -4.17 -3.82 -16.20
CA GLY A 53 -3.39 -4.77 -16.98
C GLY A 53 -3.65 -4.67 -18.49
N ASP A 54 -4.92 -4.53 -18.86
CA ASP A 54 -5.36 -4.54 -20.25
C ASP A 54 -5.16 -3.18 -20.95
N LYS A 55 -5.51 -2.08 -20.28
CA LYS A 55 -5.50 -0.73 -20.90
C LYS A 55 -4.20 0.03 -20.78
N SER A 56 -3.40 -0.24 -19.74
CA SER A 56 -2.15 0.49 -19.47
C SER A 56 -0.91 -0.34 -19.80
N SER A 57 -0.98 -1.19 -20.84
CA SER A 57 0.10 -2.12 -21.22
C SER A 57 1.45 -1.42 -21.39
N SER A 58 1.50 -0.32 -22.14
CA SER A 58 2.73 0.46 -22.36
C SER A 58 3.31 1.04 -21.06
N ALA A 59 2.47 1.58 -20.17
CA ALA A 59 2.92 2.07 -18.86
C ALA A 59 3.52 0.93 -18.03
N LEU A 60 2.84 -0.23 -17.99
CA LEU A 60 3.31 -1.41 -17.26
C LEU A 60 4.58 -2.00 -17.86
N GLU A 61 4.73 -2.03 -19.19
CA GLU A 61 5.96 -2.43 -19.87
C GLU A 61 7.13 -1.50 -19.51
N SER A 62 6.89 -0.19 -19.47
CA SER A 62 7.91 0.78 -19.06
C SER A 62 8.38 0.56 -17.62
N LEU A 63 7.47 0.20 -16.71
CA LEU A 63 7.82 -0.13 -15.33
C LEU A 63 8.60 -1.45 -15.24
N ARG A 64 8.19 -2.47 -15.99
CA ARG A 64 8.92 -3.75 -16.07
C ARG A 64 10.34 -3.57 -16.60
N ALA A 65 10.54 -2.70 -17.60
CA ALA A 65 11.86 -2.40 -18.14
C ALA A 65 12.83 -1.80 -17.09
N CYS A 66 12.30 -1.10 -16.09
CA CYS A 66 13.07 -0.60 -14.94
C CYS A 66 13.27 -1.66 -13.83
N GLY A 67 12.78 -2.89 -14.00
CA GLY A 67 12.90 -3.96 -13.01
C GLY A 67 11.83 -3.94 -11.92
N ILE A 68 10.71 -3.26 -12.15
CA ILE A 68 9.55 -3.29 -11.24
C ILE A 68 8.70 -4.53 -11.56
N LYS A 69 8.38 -5.31 -10.54
CA LYS A 69 7.53 -6.50 -10.66
C LYS A 69 6.07 -6.07 -10.75
N ILE A 70 5.35 -6.54 -11.77
CA ILE A 70 3.92 -6.25 -11.94
C ILE A 70 3.10 -7.49 -11.63
N LYS A 71 2.10 -7.36 -10.75
CA LYS A 71 1.15 -8.42 -10.41
C LYS A 71 -0.27 -7.98 -10.72
N ILE A 72 -0.98 -8.76 -11.55
CA ILE A 72 -2.42 -8.56 -11.77
C ILE A 72 -3.16 -9.23 -10.61
N ILE A 73 -3.93 -8.45 -9.84
CA ILE A 73 -4.54 -8.88 -8.58
C ILE A 73 -5.46 -10.07 -8.80
N GLU A 74 -6.39 -9.99 -9.76
CA GLU A 74 -7.35 -11.06 -10.03
C GLU A 74 -6.65 -12.37 -10.42
N LEU A 75 -5.59 -12.31 -11.23
CA LEU A 75 -4.80 -13.51 -11.58
C LEU A 75 -4.04 -14.08 -10.38
N CYS A 76 -3.59 -13.23 -9.45
CA CYS A 76 -2.96 -13.71 -8.21
C CYS A 76 -3.98 -14.40 -7.32
N LEU A 77 -5.21 -13.88 -7.23
CA LEU A 77 -6.28 -14.46 -6.42
C LEU A 77 -6.78 -15.79 -6.99
N GLU A 78 -6.89 -15.92 -8.31
CA GLU A 78 -7.23 -17.18 -8.98
C GLU A 78 -6.19 -18.28 -8.69
N LYS A 79 -4.91 -17.91 -8.62
CA LYS A 79 -3.81 -18.83 -8.28
C LYS A 79 -3.57 -18.96 -6.79
N ASN A 80 -4.28 -18.22 -5.93
CA ASN A 80 -3.94 -18.10 -4.53
C ASN A 80 -4.17 -19.45 -3.83
N GLU A 81 -3.09 -20.24 -3.70
CA GLU A 81 -3.04 -21.59 -3.11
C GLU A 81 -3.28 -21.54 -1.58
N LYS A 82 -4.42 -20.99 -1.15
CA LYS A 82 -4.85 -20.86 0.25
C LYS A 82 -3.93 -19.98 1.12
N GLN A 83 -3.27 -18.98 0.53
CA GLN A 83 -2.42 -18.08 1.32
C GLN A 83 -3.26 -17.14 2.18
N ASP A 84 -4.36 -16.58 1.65
CA ASP A 84 -5.26 -15.68 2.37
C ASP A 84 -6.55 -16.39 2.81
N ASP A 85 -7.17 -15.89 3.89
CA ASP A 85 -8.46 -16.41 4.37
C ASP A 85 -9.56 -16.14 3.33
N PRO A 86 -10.38 -17.15 2.96
CA PRO A 86 -11.43 -17.00 1.96
C PRO A 86 -12.41 -15.84 2.22
N PHE A 87 -12.67 -15.54 3.50
CA PHE A 87 -13.54 -14.44 3.89
C PHE A 87 -12.91 -13.07 3.58
N VAL A 88 -11.60 -12.91 3.80
CA VAL A 88 -10.88 -11.67 3.45
C VAL A 88 -10.85 -11.48 1.93
N ILE A 89 -10.62 -12.57 1.19
CA ILE A 89 -10.71 -12.56 -0.28
C ILE A 89 -12.12 -12.14 -0.74
N ALA A 90 -13.17 -12.68 -0.11
CA ALA A 90 -14.56 -12.30 -0.42
C ALA A 90 -14.84 -10.82 -0.15
N CYS A 91 -14.34 -10.27 0.97
CA CYS A 91 -14.43 -8.84 1.30
C CYS A 91 -13.76 -7.98 0.22
N PHE A 92 -12.56 -8.35 -0.22
CA PHE A 92 -11.84 -7.65 -1.29
C PHE A 92 -12.60 -7.70 -2.62
N ASN A 93 -13.04 -8.89 -3.05
CA ASN A 93 -13.76 -9.06 -4.31
C ASN A 93 -15.06 -8.25 -4.32
N LYS A 94 -15.78 -8.22 -3.20
CA LYS A 94 -16.98 -7.38 -3.08
C LYS A 94 -16.66 -5.88 -3.21
N ALA A 95 -15.60 -5.39 -2.55
CA ALA A 95 -15.17 -4.00 -2.69
C ALA A 95 -14.83 -3.65 -4.15
N LEU A 96 -14.12 -4.55 -4.84
CA LEU A 96 -13.74 -4.37 -6.24
C LEU A 96 -14.95 -4.40 -7.19
N ASP A 97 -15.92 -5.28 -6.92
CA ASP A 97 -17.15 -5.37 -7.71
C ASP A 97 -18.06 -4.15 -7.54
N ILE A 98 -18.12 -3.58 -6.33
CA ILE A 98 -18.78 -2.28 -6.10
C ILE A 98 -18.11 -1.23 -6.98
N ALA A 99 -16.78 -1.11 -6.94
CA ALA A 99 -16.04 -0.12 -7.73
C ALA A 99 -16.31 -0.24 -9.24
N LYS A 100 -16.50 -1.46 -9.77
CA LYS A 100 -16.84 -1.69 -11.18
C LYS A 100 -18.27 -1.25 -11.55
N LYS A 101 -19.21 -1.36 -10.61
CA LYS A 101 -20.65 -1.09 -10.85
C LYS A 101 -21.02 0.37 -10.64
N GLU A 102 -20.24 1.12 -9.86
CA GLU A 102 -20.50 2.52 -9.58
C GLU A 102 -20.50 3.39 -10.84
N LYS A 103 -21.56 4.19 -10.98
CA LYS A 103 -21.80 5.01 -12.17
C LYS A 103 -21.09 6.35 -12.12
N ASN A 104 -21.07 6.99 -10.96
CA ASN A 104 -20.36 8.25 -10.80
C ASN A 104 -18.93 8.00 -10.35
N LEU A 105 -18.06 8.95 -10.70
CA LEU A 105 -16.64 8.86 -10.48
C LEU A 105 -16.28 8.87 -8.98
N ALA A 106 -17.00 9.64 -8.17
CA ALA A 106 -16.72 9.78 -6.74
C ALA A 106 -16.88 8.44 -6.01
N ASP A 107 -18.00 7.77 -6.22
CA ASP A 107 -18.29 6.48 -5.60
C ASP A 107 -17.35 5.38 -6.11
N ARG A 108 -17.02 5.40 -7.40
CA ARG A 108 -16.01 4.51 -7.97
C ARG A 108 -14.66 4.65 -7.28
N VAL A 109 -14.17 5.88 -7.09
CA VAL A 109 -12.88 6.13 -6.42
C VAL A 109 -12.95 5.67 -4.96
N ARG A 110 -14.02 6.01 -4.24
CA ARG A 110 -14.22 5.55 -2.85
C ARG A 110 -14.20 4.03 -2.74
N ALA A 111 -14.88 3.34 -3.65
CA ALA A 111 -14.89 1.88 -3.68
C ALA A 111 -13.53 1.26 -4.03
N SER A 112 -12.76 1.86 -4.95
CA SER A 112 -11.37 1.44 -5.21
C SER A 112 -10.46 1.60 -4.00
N VAL A 113 -10.60 2.71 -3.26
CA VAL A 113 -9.88 2.93 -2.00
C VAL A 113 -10.25 1.87 -0.96
N ARG A 114 -11.55 1.53 -0.83
CA ARG A 114 -12.02 0.43 0.03
C ARG A 114 -11.36 -0.90 -0.36
N ALA A 115 -11.26 -1.20 -1.66
CA ALA A 115 -10.57 -2.40 -2.13
C ALA A 115 -9.08 -2.39 -1.75
N THR A 116 -8.39 -1.26 -1.90
CA THR A 116 -6.99 -1.08 -1.45
C THR A 116 -6.85 -1.31 0.05
N ASN A 117 -7.78 -0.80 0.87
CA ASN A 117 -7.75 -0.95 2.33
C ASN A 117 -7.79 -2.41 2.78
N VAL A 118 -8.56 -3.27 2.09
CA VAL A 118 -8.58 -4.71 2.35
C VAL A 118 -7.30 -5.35 1.81
N LEU A 119 -6.97 -5.08 0.54
CA LEU A 119 -5.87 -5.73 -0.17
C LEU A 119 -4.51 -5.52 0.49
N ARG A 120 -4.22 -4.30 0.98
CA ARG A 120 -2.94 -3.99 1.63
C ARG A 120 -2.68 -4.83 2.87
N LEU A 121 -3.74 -5.35 3.51
CA LEU A 121 -3.65 -6.19 4.71
C LEU A 121 -3.55 -7.68 4.39
N MET A 122 -3.69 -8.10 3.13
CA MET A 122 -3.64 -9.51 2.73
C MET A 122 -2.19 -10.02 2.71
N LYS A 123 -2.01 -11.32 3.05
CA LYS A 123 -0.73 -12.05 2.93
C LYS A 123 -0.17 -11.91 1.52
N LEU A 124 -1.02 -11.93 0.49
CA LEU A 124 -0.65 -11.70 -0.90
C LEU A 124 0.22 -10.44 -1.11
N VAL A 125 -0.13 -9.31 -0.48
CA VAL A 125 0.60 -8.04 -0.61
C VAL A 125 1.78 -7.99 0.34
N GLN A 126 1.57 -8.35 1.60
CA GLN A 126 2.59 -8.25 2.64
C GLN A 126 3.80 -9.16 2.38
N HIS A 127 3.62 -10.29 1.69
CA HIS A 127 4.72 -11.15 1.28
C HIS A 127 5.63 -10.51 0.22
N GLU A 128 5.20 -9.46 -0.46
CA GLU A 128 6.07 -8.69 -1.38
C GLU A 128 6.87 -7.60 -0.68
N GLY A 129 6.54 -7.26 0.57
CA GLY A 129 7.26 -6.30 1.39
C GLY A 129 6.38 -5.17 1.92
N LEU A 130 7.03 -4.13 2.40
CA LEU A 130 6.42 -2.96 3.03
C LEU A 130 5.45 -2.27 2.06
N TYR A 131 4.16 -2.30 2.38
CA TYR A 131 3.14 -1.57 1.64
C TYR A 131 3.27 -0.07 1.89
N SER A 132 3.13 0.72 0.84
CA SER A 132 2.96 2.17 0.96
C SER A 132 2.07 2.73 -0.15
N ASP A 133 1.39 3.85 0.13
CA ASP A 133 0.66 4.59 -0.87
C ASP A 133 1.60 5.17 -1.94
N ASN A 134 1.05 5.53 -3.11
CA ASN A 134 1.86 5.97 -4.26
C ASN A 134 2.35 7.43 -4.16
N ASP A 135 1.91 8.14 -3.14
CA ASP A 135 2.36 9.46 -2.71
C ASP A 135 3.26 9.40 -1.46
N ILE A 136 3.73 8.20 -1.10
CA ILE A 136 4.88 7.99 -0.22
C ILE A 136 6.09 7.59 -1.06
N LEU A 137 7.11 8.43 -1.02
CA LEU A 137 8.37 8.29 -1.75
C LEU A 137 9.50 8.02 -0.77
N PHE A 138 10.21 6.91 -0.98
CA PHE A 138 11.37 6.55 -0.18
C PHE A 138 12.65 7.15 -0.78
N LEU A 139 13.38 7.89 0.04
CA LEU A 139 14.75 8.33 -0.24
C LEU A 139 15.74 7.21 0.12
N LYS A 140 17.03 7.52 0.19
CA LYS A 140 18.04 6.53 0.60
C LYS A 140 17.91 6.22 2.09
N PHE A 141 17.98 4.93 2.44
CA PHE A 141 18.04 4.46 3.83
C PHE A 141 19.47 4.04 4.12
N ASP A 142 19.95 4.36 5.32
CA ASP A 142 21.24 3.86 5.82
C ASP A 142 21.10 2.46 6.46
N ILE A 143 19.86 2.03 6.68
CA ILE A 143 19.51 0.73 7.27
C ILE A 143 18.72 -0.13 6.28
N ALA A 144 18.98 -1.45 6.29
CA ALA A 144 18.27 -2.41 5.43
C ALA A 144 17.00 -2.98 6.09
N SER A 145 16.85 -2.84 7.41
CA SER A 145 15.71 -3.42 8.13
C SER A 145 15.41 -2.71 9.45
N LEU A 146 14.15 -2.69 9.87
CA LEU A 146 13.73 -2.23 11.20
C LEU A 146 13.52 -3.39 12.16
N PRO A 147 14.01 -3.31 13.42
CA PRO A 147 13.84 -4.34 14.44
C PRO A 147 12.45 -4.26 15.11
N THR A 148 11.38 -4.20 14.32
CA THR A 148 9.99 -4.16 14.80
C THR A 148 9.17 -5.30 14.14
N PRO A 149 8.22 -5.92 14.86
CA PRO A 149 7.29 -6.89 14.27
C PRO A 149 6.26 -6.26 13.34
N TYR A 150 5.90 -4.99 13.57
CA TYR A 150 4.87 -4.30 12.81
C TYR A 150 5.26 -2.83 12.57
N LEU A 151 4.90 -2.31 11.40
CA LEU A 151 5.11 -0.91 11.00
C LEU A 151 3.80 -0.33 10.49
N PHE A 152 3.39 0.82 11.02
CA PHE A 152 2.20 1.56 10.59
C PHE A 152 2.52 3.04 10.52
N GLY A 153 2.48 3.62 9.32
CA GLY A 153 2.68 5.06 9.11
C GLY A 153 1.39 5.74 8.69
N GLN A 154 1.19 6.96 9.21
CA GLN A 154 0.07 7.84 8.92
C GLN A 154 0.58 9.24 8.55
N TYR A 155 -0.21 10.04 7.82
CA TYR A 155 0.08 11.45 7.64
C TYR A 155 0.00 12.22 8.96
N GLU A 156 0.66 13.37 9.03
CA GLU A 156 0.57 14.24 10.20
C GLU A 156 -0.81 14.91 10.28
N GLY A 157 -1.48 14.76 11.42
CA GLY A 157 -2.80 15.35 11.68
C GLY A 157 -4.00 14.57 11.14
N GLU A 158 -3.79 13.52 10.33
CA GLU A 158 -4.86 12.64 9.87
C GLU A 158 -5.09 11.50 10.86
N VAL A 159 -6.31 11.43 11.39
CA VAL A 159 -6.73 10.35 12.30
C VAL A 159 -7.41 9.28 11.44
N ASN A 160 -6.96 8.03 11.58
CA ASN A 160 -7.57 6.77 11.09
C ASN A 160 -7.07 6.14 9.77
N ASP A 161 -6.23 6.79 8.94
CA ASP A 161 -5.73 6.18 7.70
C ASP A 161 -4.27 5.71 7.78
N VAL A 162 -4.00 4.55 7.18
CA VAL A 162 -2.68 3.88 7.18
C VAL A 162 -2.09 3.96 5.78
N HIS A 163 -1.10 4.81 5.60
CA HIS A 163 -0.48 5.04 4.30
C HIS A 163 0.78 4.18 4.10
N LEU A 164 1.35 3.66 5.19
CA LEU A 164 2.50 2.76 5.20
C LEU A 164 2.21 1.59 6.13
N PHE A 165 2.39 0.35 5.67
CA PHE A 165 2.09 -0.84 6.47
C PHE A 165 3.05 -2.00 6.19
N GLY A 166 3.65 -2.55 7.24
CA GLY A 166 4.53 -3.72 7.14
C GLY A 166 4.37 -4.68 8.31
N VAL A 167 4.48 -5.97 8.01
CA VAL A 167 4.59 -7.06 9.00
C VAL A 167 5.92 -7.77 8.81
N ALA A 168 6.56 -8.19 9.90
CA ALA A 168 7.81 -8.93 9.88
C ALA A 168 7.62 -10.35 9.31
N ILE A 169 7.61 -10.46 7.99
CA ILE A 169 7.37 -11.73 7.27
C ILE A 169 8.45 -12.78 7.51
N ASN A 170 9.58 -12.40 8.08
CA ASN A 170 10.64 -13.33 8.48
C ASN A 170 10.32 -14.12 9.76
N ASP A 171 9.24 -13.79 10.46
CA ASP A 171 8.78 -14.49 11.65
C ASP A 171 7.33 -15.00 11.48
N PRO A 172 7.15 -16.31 11.22
CA PRO A 172 5.82 -16.92 11.04
C PRO A 172 4.87 -16.73 12.23
N LEU A 173 5.41 -16.66 13.46
CA LEU A 173 4.56 -16.47 14.65
C LEU A 173 3.94 -15.07 14.66
N THR A 174 4.72 -14.03 14.38
CA THR A 174 4.24 -12.65 14.24
C THR A 174 3.21 -12.51 13.13
N THR A 175 3.46 -13.13 11.97
CA THR A 175 2.54 -13.05 10.82
C THR A 175 1.25 -13.80 11.11
N ASP A 176 1.30 -15.08 11.47
CA ASP A 176 0.10 -15.89 11.67
C ASP A 176 -0.78 -15.35 12.80
N TYR A 177 -0.16 -14.82 13.87
CA TYR A 177 -0.90 -14.12 14.93
C TYR A 177 -1.65 -12.90 14.37
N PHE A 178 -0.98 -12.04 13.59
CA PHE A 178 -1.60 -10.88 12.98
C PHE A 178 -2.80 -11.27 12.10
N TYR A 179 -2.63 -12.25 11.23
CA TYR A 179 -3.68 -12.66 10.30
C TYR A 179 -4.85 -13.35 10.98
N ALA A 180 -4.61 -14.18 12.00
CA ALA A 180 -5.69 -14.77 12.80
C ALA A 180 -6.57 -13.68 13.42
N ARG A 181 -5.93 -12.64 13.98
CA ARG A 181 -6.61 -11.53 14.64
C ARG A 181 -7.29 -10.58 13.67
N LEU A 182 -6.70 -10.35 12.49
CA LEU A 182 -7.33 -9.60 11.41
C LEU A 182 -8.64 -10.28 10.98
N VAL A 183 -8.59 -11.60 10.74
CA VAL A 183 -9.75 -12.38 10.33
C VAL A 183 -10.85 -12.35 11.41
N GLU A 184 -10.50 -12.58 12.67
CA GLU A 184 -11.42 -12.48 13.81
C GLU A 184 -12.10 -11.11 13.84
N LYS A 185 -11.32 -10.02 13.73
CA LYS A 185 -11.86 -8.65 13.75
C LYS A 185 -12.77 -8.36 12.57
N MET A 186 -12.42 -8.81 11.36
CA MET A 186 -13.23 -8.58 10.17
C MET A 186 -14.52 -9.42 10.17
N LYS A 187 -14.52 -10.59 10.82
CA LYS A 187 -15.70 -11.47 10.97
C LYS A 187 -16.65 -11.01 12.07
N ARG A 188 -16.17 -10.34 13.12
CA ARG A 188 -16.99 -9.92 14.27
C ARG A 188 -18.30 -9.20 13.90
N PRO A 189 -18.34 -8.23 12.96
CA PRO A 189 -19.60 -7.61 12.55
C PRO A 189 -20.60 -8.60 11.95
N TRP A 190 -20.15 -9.72 11.38
CA TRP A 190 -21.01 -10.73 10.74
C TRP A 190 -21.62 -11.73 11.73
N GLU A 191 -21.09 -11.79 12.96
CA GLU A 191 -21.70 -12.54 14.05
C GLU A 191 -22.91 -11.77 14.62
N GLU A 192 -22.97 -10.46 14.38
CA GLU A 192 -24.04 -9.54 14.78
C GLU A 192 -24.96 -9.22 13.58
N GLU A 193 -25.66 -10.23 13.03
CA GLU A 193 -26.76 -10.13 12.03
C GLU A 193 -26.68 -8.97 11.00
N ILE A 194 -25.55 -8.78 10.32
CA ILE A 194 -25.47 -7.87 9.17
C ILE A 194 -25.99 -8.58 7.93
N THR A 195 -26.98 -7.98 7.24
CA THR A 195 -27.48 -8.54 5.98
C THR A 195 -26.43 -8.42 4.87
N SER A 196 -26.45 -9.34 3.89
CA SER A 196 -25.50 -9.31 2.76
C SER A 196 -25.53 -8.00 1.97
N ASP A 197 -26.62 -7.23 2.07
CA ASP A 197 -26.84 -5.97 1.35
C ASP A 197 -26.31 -4.75 2.12
N GLU A 198 -26.09 -4.86 3.43
CA GLU A 198 -25.56 -3.81 4.32
C GLU A 198 -24.05 -3.85 4.49
N PHE A 199 -23.37 -4.84 3.92
CA PHE A 199 -21.92 -4.95 4.06
C PHE A 199 -21.19 -3.84 3.29
N GLU A 200 -20.61 -2.92 4.06
CA GLU A 200 -19.50 -2.09 3.63
C GLU A 200 -18.18 -2.72 4.12
N PRO A 201 -17.20 -2.96 3.22
CA PRO A 201 -15.87 -3.42 3.62
C PRO A 201 -15.28 -2.44 4.65
N PRO A 202 -14.73 -2.92 5.79
CA PRO A 202 -14.20 -2.02 6.81
C PRO A 202 -13.02 -1.23 6.24
N CYS A 203 -12.80 0.01 6.73
CA CYS A 203 -11.75 0.91 6.24
C CYS A 203 -10.77 1.32 7.34
N GLY A 204 -9.57 1.76 6.91
CA GLY A 204 -8.58 2.39 7.80
C GLY A 204 -7.99 1.48 8.89
N LEU A 205 -7.48 2.11 9.96
CA LEU A 205 -6.95 1.47 11.18
C LEU A 205 -7.96 0.56 11.88
N TYR A 206 -9.27 0.70 11.61
CA TYR A 206 -10.31 -0.15 12.19
C TYR A 206 -10.15 -1.63 11.82
N LEU A 207 -9.37 -1.96 10.79
CA LEU A 207 -9.03 -3.35 10.46
C LEU A 207 -7.88 -3.92 11.31
N VAL A 208 -7.03 -3.07 11.89
CA VAL A 208 -5.87 -3.52 12.67
C VAL A 208 -6.33 -4.00 14.05
N PRO A 209 -5.97 -5.23 14.50
CA PRO A 209 -6.40 -5.74 15.81
C PRO A 209 -6.03 -4.80 16.98
N GLY A 210 -6.98 -4.52 17.88
CA GLY A 210 -6.80 -3.52 18.95
C GLY A 210 -5.67 -3.84 19.94
N GLU A 211 -5.40 -5.12 20.16
CA GLU A 211 -4.25 -5.60 20.93
C GLU A 211 -2.90 -5.37 20.22
N ILE A 212 -2.90 -5.34 18.88
CA ILE A 212 -1.71 -4.99 18.08
C ILE A 212 -1.55 -3.48 18.10
N ILE A 213 -2.64 -2.71 17.99
CA ILE A 213 -2.69 -1.24 18.21
C ILE A 213 -1.91 -0.86 19.48
N SER A 214 -2.18 -1.48 20.63
CA SER A 214 -1.46 -1.16 21.87
C SER A 214 0.07 -1.43 21.85
N LYS A 215 0.55 -2.25 20.91
CA LYS A 215 1.97 -2.60 20.71
C LYS A 215 2.60 -1.85 19.52
N ILE A 216 1.81 -1.08 18.79
CA ILE A 216 2.26 -0.27 17.67
C ILE A 216 2.83 1.04 18.22
N GLN A 217 4.00 1.43 17.72
CA GLN A 217 4.41 2.82 17.79
C GLN A 217 3.48 3.62 16.86
N PHE A 218 2.42 4.19 17.41
CA PHE A 218 1.63 5.20 16.72
C PHE A 218 2.40 6.50 16.71
N GLY A 219 2.51 7.12 15.55
CA GLY A 219 3.02 8.49 15.50
C GLY A 219 3.73 8.76 14.20
N HIS A 220 2.92 9.04 13.17
CA HIS A 220 3.35 9.66 11.92
C HIS A 220 4.33 8.80 11.11
N LEU A 221 4.57 9.16 9.86
CA LEU A 221 5.73 8.67 9.10
C LEU A 221 7.07 9.15 9.73
N LYS A 222 7.13 9.32 11.06
CA LYS A 222 8.22 9.84 11.88
C LYS A 222 8.90 8.75 12.72
N PHE A 223 9.06 7.55 12.18
CA PHE A 223 10.00 6.59 12.76
C PHE A 223 11.39 7.24 12.76
N ALA A 224 11.99 7.44 13.93
CA ALA A 224 13.23 8.21 14.04
C ALA A 224 14.33 7.70 13.09
N GLU A 225 14.31 6.41 12.80
CA GLU A 225 15.24 5.70 11.92
C GLU A 225 15.02 5.94 10.42
N ILE A 226 13.81 6.28 9.98
CA ILE A 226 13.48 6.43 8.54
C ILE A 226 12.73 7.72 8.19
N LYS A 227 12.41 8.57 9.16
CA LYS A 227 11.60 9.78 8.98
C LYS A 227 12.18 10.74 7.95
N ASP A 228 13.50 10.92 7.98
CA ASP A 228 14.21 11.85 7.10
C ASP A 228 14.50 11.21 5.73
N CYS A 229 14.09 9.95 5.56
CA CYS A 229 14.22 9.16 4.35
C CYS A 229 12.87 8.94 3.65
N ILE A 230 11.81 9.64 4.07
CA ILE A 230 10.48 9.51 3.50
C ILE A 230 9.94 10.90 3.17
N ILE A 231 9.43 11.07 1.95
CA ILE A 231 8.69 12.25 1.52
C ILE A 231 7.27 11.83 1.17
N THR A 232 6.31 12.65 1.59
CA THR A 232 4.90 12.27 1.62
C THR A 232 4.05 13.42 1.09
N GLY A 233 3.13 13.14 0.18
CA GLY A 233 2.14 14.12 -0.31
C GLY A 233 0.72 13.67 0.00
N SER A 234 -0.25 14.57 -0.08
CA SER A 234 -1.69 14.25 0.07
C SER A 234 -2.41 14.27 -1.27
N ASP A 235 -1.95 13.48 -2.23
CA ASP A 235 -2.57 13.43 -3.55
C ASP A 235 -3.91 12.68 -3.51
N GLN A 236 -4.10 11.82 -2.50
CA GLN A 236 -5.34 11.08 -2.26
C GLN A 236 -6.18 11.68 -1.14
N SER A 237 -6.71 12.90 -1.32
CA SER A 237 -7.73 13.38 -0.37
C SER A 237 -9.03 12.59 -0.58
N HIS A 238 -9.45 11.81 0.41
CA HIS A 238 -10.72 11.08 0.41
C HIS A 238 -11.95 12.02 0.45
N HIS A 239 -11.71 13.29 0.79
CA HIS A 239 -12.75 14.31 0.96
C HIS A 239 -12.98 15.19 -0.28
N ASP A 240 -11.98 15.34 -1.16
CA ASP A 240 -12.07 16.13 -2.39
C ASP A 240 -11.53 15.35 -3.60
N ILE A 241 -12.41 14.52 -4.16
CA ILE A 241 -12.10 13.60 -5.28
C ILE A 241 -11.79 14.38 -6.57
N THR A 242 -12.42 15.54 -6.76
CA THR A 242 -12.16 16.41 -7.92
C THR A 242 -10.74 16.95 -7.86
N ARG A 243 -10.31 17.42 -6.68
CA ARG A 243 -8.92 17.82 -6.45
C ARG A 243 -7.95 16.65 -6.59
N ALA A 244 -8.25 15.48 -6.02
CA ALA A 244 -7.40 14.29 -6.15
C ALA A 244 -7.19 13.89 -7.62
N LYS A 245 -8.25 13.87 -8.44
CA LYS A 245 -8.12 13.59 -9.89
C LYS A 245 -7.32 14.67 -10.61
N LYS A 246 -7.55 15.95 -10.29
CA LYS A 246 -6.78 17.06 -10.87
C LYS A 246 -5.29 16.96 -10.52
N LEU A 247 -4.97 16.58 -9.28
CA LEU A 247 -3.59 16.37 -8.85
C LEU A 247 -2.95 15.20 -9.58
N LEU A 248 -3.64 14.06 -9.69
CA LEU A 248 -3.13 12.87 -10.39
C LEU A 248 -2.90 13.09 -11.89
N ASN A 249 -3.71 13.93 -12.53
CA ASN A 249 -3.64 14.24 -13.96
C ASN A 249 -2.86 15.53 -14.27
N SER A 250 -2.35 16.22 -13.26
CA SER A 250 -1.49 17.39 -13.48
C SER A 250 -0.19 16.97 -14.17
N GLU A 251 0.35 17.81 -15.04
CA GLU A 251 1.67 17.59 -15.63
C GLU A 251 2.80 17.84 -14.62
N GLU A 252 2.56 18.74 -13.65
CA GLU A 252 3.53 19.09 -12.62
C GLU A 252 3.39 18.19 -11.39
N ASP A 253 4.47 17.51 -11.03
CA ASP A 253 4.58 16.65 -9.84
C ASP A 253 5.51 17.29 -8.79
N SER A 254 4.95 18.20 -7.99
CA SER A 254 5.69 18.90 -6.93
C SER A 254 6.32 17.94 -5.92
N LEU A 255 5.62 16.86 -5.58
CA LEU A 255 6.11 15.84 -4.64
C LEU A 255 7.36 15.15 -5.18
N LEU A 256 7.34 14.74 -6.45
CA LEU A 256 8.50 14.13 -7.09
C LEU A 256 9.67 15.12 -7.21
N ASN A 257 9.38 16.39 -7.49
CA ASN A 257 10.40 17.45 -7.55
C ASN A 257 11.06 17.71 -6.19
N GLU A 258 10.27 17.72 -5.13
CA GLU A 258 10.75 17.80 -3.75
C GLU A 258 11.64 16.60 -3.41
N ALA A 259 11.19 15.38 -3.74
CA ALA A 259 11.96 14.16 -3.49
C ALA A 259 13.31 14.13 -4.23
N LYS A 260 13.33 14.55 -5.50
CA LYS A 260 14.57 14.71 -6.27
C LYS A 260 15.53 15.71 -5.61
N SER A 261 15.00 16.83 -5.12
CA SER A 261 15.78 17.88 -4.44
C SER A 261 16.37 17.40 -3.12
N ALA A 262 15.61 16.62 -2.35
CA ALA A 262 16.06 16.02 -1.10
C ALA A 262 17.18 15.01 -1.31
N VAL A 263 17.05 14.09 -2.28
CA VAL A 263 18.12 13.12 -2.62
C VAL A 263 19.39 13.83 -3.07
N ALA A 264 19.28 14.85 -3.93
CA ALA A 264 20.44 15.62 -4.36
C ALA A 264 21.14 16.33 -3.19
N SER A 265 20.40 16.71 -2.15
CA SER A 265 20.95 17.31 -0.93
C SER A 265 21.67 16.27 -0.06
N GLN A 266 21.09 15.07 0.09
CA GLN A 266 21.75 13.94 0.78
C GLN A 266 23.09 13.60 0.12
N GLU A 267 23.13 13.52 -1.21
CA GLU A 267 24.36 13.21 -1.96
C GLU A 267 25.47 14.25 -1.81
N LYS A 268 25.11 15.53 -1.62
CA LYS A 268 26.10 16.60 -1.37
C LYS A 268 26.72 16.49 0.01
N GLN A 269 25.94 16.10 1.03
CA GLN A 269 26.45 15.91 2.39
C GLN A 269 27.47 14.77 2.49
N TYR A 270 27.30 13.70 1.69
CA TYR A 270 28.23 12.57 1.65
C TYR A 270 29.53 12.81 0.85
N ARG A 271 29.66 13.95 0.17
CA ARG A 271 30.87 14.32 -0.60
C ARG A 271 31.79 15.32 0.12
N VAL A 272 31.40 15.77 1.31
CA VAL A 272 32.21 16.64 2.20
C VAL A 272 32.85 15.77 3.26
#